data_AF-A0A1I7TJ21-F1
#
_entry.id   AF-A0A1I7TJ21-F1
#
_cell.length_a   1.000
_cell.length_b   1.000
_cell.length_c   1.000
_cell.angle_alpha   90.00
_cell.angle_beta   90.00
_cell.angle_gamma   90.00
#
_symmetry.space_group_name_H-M   'P 1'
#
loop_
_entity.id
_entity.type
_entity.pdbx_description
1 polymer ?
#
loop_
_entity_poly.entity_id
_entity_poly.type
_entity_poly.pdbx_seq_one_letter_code
_entity_poly.pdbx_strand_id
1 'polypeptide(L)'
;MFVYRLLERIGAGPKVLFPFYAASTYIHFIATEEVCEFKELDQLEDVSEQKKVVVEAYLLFLILGIRDLHQENIGLDLGNNLSIIDFYLPDTDLLLRRNIFDDFKNENRYESILKAHDILSEIGQEERLKIAKDALPRWSQINSITSDIIGIEMSELYEQGVKFMTTPPTDLVDGYLEDIKVNYTTICSAVL
;
A
#
# COMPACT_ATOMS: atom_id res chain seq x y z
N MET A 1 11.29 -0.75 -1.23
CA MET A 1 11.42 -0.63 -2.70
C MET A 1 10.25 -1.30 -3.43
N PHE A 2 10.05 -2.61 -3.30
CA PHE A 2 8.97 -3.33 -3.99
C PHE A 2 7.58 -2.71 -3.79
N VAL A 3 7.16 -2.49 -2.53
CA VAL A 3 5.82 -1.98 -2.23
C VAL A 3 5.59 -0.56 -2.77
N TYR A 4 6.62 0.28 -2.76
CA TYR A 4 6.58 1.59 -3.41
C TYR A 4 6.29 1.48 -4.92
N ARG A 5 6.98 0.57 -5.64
CA ARG A 5 6.65 0.31 -7.05
C ARG A 5 5.28 -0.30 -7.24
N LEU A 6 4.85 -1.18 -6.32
CA LEU A 6 3.53 -1.80 -6.40
C LEU A 6 2.43 -0.74 -6.30
N LEU A 7 2.51 0.18 -5.32
CA LEU A 7 1.56 1.26 -5.14
C LEU A 7 1.49 2.17 -6.37
N GLU A 8 2.63 2.53 -6.96
CA GLU A 8 2.68 3.26 -8.22
C GLU A 8 1.95 2.51 -9.35
N ARG A 9 2.23 1.20 -9.50
CA ARG A 9 1.66 0.37 -10.58
C ARG A 9 0.15 0.22 -10.50
N ILE A 10 -0.41 0.17 -9.29
CA ILE A 10 -1.85 0.07 -9.07
C ILE A 10 -2.54 1.45 -8.97
N GLY A 11 -1.79 2.54 -9.12
CA GLY A 11 -2.32 3.91 -9.03
C GLY A 11 -2.78 4.29 -7.62
N ALA A 12 -2.12 3.75 -6.59
CA ALA A 12 -2.40 4.03 -5.18
C ALA A 12 -1.22 4.70 -4.45
N GLY A 13 -0.24 5.21 -5.19
CA GLY A 13 0.92 5.90 -4.65
C GLY A 13 1.64 6.74 -5.70
N PRO A 14 2.63 7.55 -5.28
CA PRO A 14 3.37 8.42 -6.17
C PRO A 14 4.25 7.65 -7.14
N LYS A 15 4.70 8.34 -8.19
CA LYS A 15 5.80 7.86 -9.01
C LYS A 15 7.09 7.90 -8.20
N VAL A 16 7.79 6.78 -8.10
CA VAL A 16 8.93 6.65 -7.19
C VAL A 16 10.25 6.76 -7.98
N LEU A 17 11.34 7.06 -7.28
CA LEU A 17 12.73 7.07 -7.75
C LEU A 17 13.61 6.52 -6.62
N PHE A 18 14.57 5.65 -6.95
CA PHE A 18 15.49 5.07 -5.98
C PHE A 18 16.92 5.58 -6.21
N PRO A 19 17.25 6.80 -5.73
CA PRO A 19 18.56 7.37 -5.97
C PRO A 19 19.64 6.65 -5.16
N PHE A 20 20.81 6.53 -5.77
CA PHE A 20 22.00 5.99 -5.12
C PHE A 20 23.01 7.10 -4.80
N TYR A 21 23.63 6.98 -3.62
CA TYR A 21 24.72 7.83 -3.20
C TYR A 21 26.01 7.00 -3.16
N ALA A 22 26.99 7.35 -4.01
CA ALA A 22 28.27 6.64 -4.16
C ALA A 22 29.09 6.49 -2.86
N ALA A 23 28.76 7.26 -1.81
CA ALA A 23 29.40 7.16 -0.50
C ALA A 23 28.77 6.09 0.42
N SER A 24 27.67 5.44 0.02
CA SER A 24 27.02 4.39 0.81
C SER A 24 26.87 3.08 0.04
N THR A 25 26.98 1.96 0.75
CA THR A 25 26.68 0.62 0.24
C THR A 25 25.22 0.21 0.45
N TYR A 26 24.39 1.10 0.99
CA TYR A 26 22.97 0.88 1.30
C TYR A 26 22.10 2.00 0.72
N ILE A 27 20.86 1.65 0.37
CA ILE A 27 19.84 2.65 -0.01
C ILE A 27 19.38 3.35 1.27
N HIS A 28 19.64 4.66 1.37
CA HIS A 28 19.21 5.48 2.52
C HIS A 28 18.04 6.40 2.20
N PHE A 29 17.69 6.56 0.92
CA PHE A 29 16.70 7.53 0.50
C PHE A 29 15.84 6.96 -0.61
N ILE A 30 14.54 7.23 -0.52
CA ILE A 30 13.55 7.00 -1.56
C ILE A 30 13.03 8.38 -1.93
N ALA A 31 13.04 8.71 -3.22
CA ALA A 31 12.48 9.96 -3.72
C ALA A 31 11.17 9.65 -4.43
N THR A 32 10.19 10.55 -4.33
CA THR A 32 8.91 10.43 -5.03
C THR A 32 8.66 11.73 -5.78
N GLU A 33 7.99 11.64 -6.93
CA GLU A 33 7.38 12.82 -7.53
C GLU A 33 6.24 13.30 -6.61
N GLU A 34 6.09 14.61 -6.47
CA GLU A 34 4.99 15.20 -5.73
C GLU A 34 3.66 14.76 -6.37
N VAL A 35 2.74 14.27 -5.54
CA VAL A 35 1.41 13.90 -6.00
C VAL A 35 0.66 15.19 -6.32
N CYS A 36 0.35 15.38 -7.60
CA CYS A 36 -0.31 16.60 -8.08
C CYS A 36 -1.66 16.81 -7.38
N GLU A 37 -1.85 18.01 -6.80
CA GLU A 37 -3.04 18.39 -6.02
C GLU A 37 -3.40 17.38 -4.91
N PHE A 38 -2.39 16.79 -4.27
CA PHE A 38 -2.61 15.91 -3.14
C PHE A 38 -3.36 16.62 -2.02
N LYS A 39 -4.47 16.03 -1.60
CA LYS A 39 -5.23 16.47 -0.43
C LYS A 39 -5.14 15.41 0.64
N GLU A 40 -4.42 15.73 1.71
CA GLU A 40 -4.32 14.89 2.90
C GLU A 40 -5.71 14.62 3.49
N LEU A 41 -5.86 13.51 4.21
CA LEU A 41 -7.14 13.11 4.80
C LEU A 41 -7.77 14.21 5.68
N ASP A 42 -6.96 15.04 6.32
CA ASP A 42 -7.44 16.14 7.16
C ASP A 42 -7.84 17.41 6.44
N GLN A 43 -7.43 17.55 5.18
CA GLN A 43 -7.81 18.63 4.27
C GLN A 43 -9.10 18.32 3.50
N LEU A 44 -9.58 17.08 3.54
CA LEU A 44 -10.84 16.69 2.91
C LEU A 44 -12.03 17.23 3.70
N GLU A 45 -12.86 18.06 3.06
CA GLU A 45 -14.09 18.60 3.67
C GLU A 45 -15.29 17.65 3.48
N ASP A 46 -15.30 16.87 2.40
CA ASP A 46 -16.40 15.95 2.08
C ASP A 46 -16.27 14.65 2.88
N VAL A 47 -17.31 14.33 3.66
CA VAL A 47 -17.34 13.14 4.52
C VAL A 47 -17.30 11.84 3.69
N SER A 48 -17.90 11.81 2.51
CA SER A 48 -17.88 10.63 1.65
C SER A 48 -16.48 10.37 1.08
N GLU A 49 -15.73 11.43 0.77
CA GLU A 49 -14.32 11.34 0.35
C GLU A 49 -13.44 10.84 1.50
N GLN A 50 -13.61 11.36 2.71
CA GLN A 50 -12.90 10.88 3.91
C GLN A 50 -13.13 9.38 4.14
N LYS A 51 -14.40 8.94 4.12
CA LYS A 51 -14.77 7.53 4.28
C LYS A 51 -14.14 6.65 3.21
N LYS A 52 -14.19 7.09 1.95
CA LYS A 52 -13.57 6.40 0.83
C LYS A 52 -12.06 6.21 1.05
N VAL A 53 -11.33 7.28 1.34
CA VAL A 53 -9.87 7.21 1.60
C VAL A 53 -9.56 6.25 2.73
N VAL A 54 -10.26 6.36 3.86
CA VAL A 54 -10.02 5.50 5.03
C VAL A 54 -10.31 4.03 4.74
N VAL A 55 -11.40 3.71 4.05
CA VAL A 55 -11.73 2.31 3.71
C VAL A 55 -10.77 1.74 2.68
N GLU A 56 -10.43 2.50 1.64
CA GLU A 56 -9.47 2.06 0.62
C GLU A 56 -8.06 1.85 1.22
N ALA A 57 -7.61 2.77 2.07
CA ALA A 57 -6.33 2.66 2.75
C ALA A 57 -6.33 1.48 3.74
N TYR A 58 -7.43 1.24 4.46
CA TYR A 58 -7.56 0.07 5.34
C TYR A 58 -7.49 -1.24 4.56
N LEU A 59 -8.10 -1.25 3.37
CA LEU A 59 -8.09 -2.40 2.49
C LEU A 59 -6.65 -2.74 2.03
N LEU A 60 -5.88 -1.73 1.63
CA LEU A 60 -4.47 -1.90 1.28
C LEU A 60 -3.59 -2.24 2.50
N PHE A 61 -3.87 -1.70 3.69
CA PHE A 61 -3.24 -2.11 4.95
C PHE A 61 -3.41 -3.61 5.20
N LEU A 62 -4.62 -4.15 4.98
CA LEU A 62 -4.88 -5.57 5.16
C LEU A 62 -4.22 -6.43 4.08
N ILE A 63 -4.31 -6.00 2.81
CA ILE A 63 -3.79 -6.77 1.67
C ILE A 63 -2.26 -6.80 1.67
N LEU A 64 -1.64 -5.63 1.84
CA LEU A 64 -0.20 -5.40 1.70
C LEU A 64 0.54 -5.44 3.03
N GLY A 65 -0.15 -5.44 4.17
CA GLY A 65 0.47 -5.41 5.50
C GLY A 65 1.29 -4.14 5.79
N ILE A 66 1.15 -3.10 4.97
CA ILE A 66 1.71 -1.76 5.22
C ILE A 66 1.09 -1.14 6.46
N ARG A 67 1.86 -0.34 7.19
CA ARG A 67 1.49 0.34 8.44
C ARG A 67 1.78 1.82 8.34
N ASP A 68 1.53 2.56 9.42
CA ASP A 68 1.81 4.00 9.53
C ASP A 68 1.04 4.86 8.51
N LEU A 69 -0.20 4.48 8.24
CA LEU A 69 -1.08 5.16 7.29
C LEU A 69 -1.82 6.34 7.95
N HIS A 70 -1.06 7.29 8.49
CA HIS A 70 -1.62 8.47 9.17
C HIS A 70 -2.17 9.50 8.19
N GLN A 71 -2.89 10.50 8.72
CA GLN A 71 -3.67 11.45 7.91
C GLN A 71 -2.83 12.22 6.88
N GLU A 72 -1.56 12.48 7.20
CA GLU A 72 -0.59 13.15 6.30
C GLU A 72 -0.05 12.19 5.22
N ASN A 73 -0.11 10.88 5.45
CA ASN A 73 0.43 9.85 4.55
C ASN A 73 -0.58 9.30 3.55
N ILE A 74 -1.87 9.58 3.75
CA ILE A 74 -2.96 9.13 2.90
C ILE A 74 -3.85 10.29 2.49
N GLY A 75 -4.35 10.25 1.26
CA GLY A 75 -5.16 11.32 0.73
C GLY A 75 -5.70 11.01 -0.66
N LEU A 76 -6.18 12.05 -1.32
CA LEU A 76 -6.65 11.97 -2.70
C LEU A 76 -5.69 12.67 -3.64
N ASP A 77 -5.47 12.07 -4.81
CA ASP A 77 -4.82 12.73 -5.94
C ASP A 77 -5.80 13.59 -6.76
N LEU A 78 -5.29 14.30 -7.77
CA LEU A 78 -6.09 15.05 -8.75
C LEU A 78 -7.21 14.24 -9.42
N GLY A 79 -7.04 12.93 -9.55
CA GLY A 79 -8.02 12.01 -10.13
C GLY A 79 -9.08 11.53 -9.14
N ASN A 80 -9.09 12.04 -7.90
CA ASN A 80 -9.90 11.55 -6.80
C ASN A 80 -9.67 10.04 -6.57
N ASN A 81 -8.43 9.58 -6.64
CA ASN A 81 -8.02 8.24 -6.23
C ASN A 81 -7.24 8.31 -4.93
N LEU A 82 -7.34 7.25 -4.12
CA LEU A 82 -6.45 7.08 -2.98
C LEU A 82 -4.98 7.19 -3.45
N SER A 83 -4.19 7.97 -2.72
CA SER A 83 -2.74 7.97 -2.81
C SER A 83 -2.14 7.79 -1.42
N ILE A 84 -1.22 6.83 -1.29
CA ILE A 84 -0.42 6.55 -0.09
C ILE A 84 1.01 7.01 -0.39
N ILE A 85 1.47 8.05 0.31
CA ILE A 85 2.76 8.70 0.04
C ILE A 85 3.89 8.21 0.93
N ASP A 86 3.58 7.71 2.13
CA ASP A 86 4.54 7.12 3.05
C ASP A 86 3.87 6.00 3.88
N PHE A 87 4.68 5.04 4.31
CA PHE A 87 4.24 3.86 5.06
C PHE A 87 5.43 3.11 5.65
N TYR A 88 5.15 2.32 6.68
CA TYR A 88 6.10 1.38 7.26
C TYR A 88 5.76 -0.07 6.86
N LEU A 89 6.79 -0.87 6.56
CA LEU A 89 6.65 -2.33 6.42
C LEU A 89 7.19 -2.99 7.69
N PRO A 90 6.40 -3.81 8.40
CA PRO A 90 6.87 -4.50 9.59
C PRO A 90 7.96 -5.52 9.24
N ASP A 91 8.96 -5.64 10.12
CA ASP A 91 10.08 -6.60 10.01
C ASP A 91 9.67 -8.08 10.21
N THR A 92 8.40 -8.45 10.01
CA THR A 92 7.85 -9.77 10.37
C THR A 92 7.57 -10.66 9.17
N ASP A 93 7.96 -11.94 9.27
CA ASP A 93 7.94 -12.95 8.19
C ASP A 93 6.55 -13.43 7.71
N LEU A 94 5.44 -13.01 8.32
CA LEU A 94 4.11 -13.54 7.99
C LEU A 94 3.11 -12.42 7.73
N LEU A 95 2.77 -12.22 6.46
CA LEU A 95 1.78 -11.24 6.03
C LEU A 95 0.37 -11.84 5.94
N LEU A 96 0.26 -13.16 5.79
CA LEU A 96 -1.02 -13.88 5.75
C LEU A 96 -1.78 -13.69 7.06
N ARG A 97 -2.85 -12.88 6.99
CA ARG A 97 -3.80 -12.74 8.09
C ARG A 97 -4.90 -13.78 7.95
N ARG A 98 -5.08 -14.60 8.99
CA ARG A 98 -6.27 -15.44 9.10
C ARG A 98 -7.50 -14.54 9.19
N ASN A 99 -8.55 -14.85 8.43
CA ASN A 99 -9.83 -14.13 8.45
C ASN A 99 -9.77 -12.66 8.01
N ILE A 100 -8.85 -12.30 7.10
CA ILE A 100 -8.69 -10.93 6.58
C ILE A 100 -10.00 -10.24 6.17
N PHE A 101 -10.96 -11.00 5.61
CA PHE A 101 -12.27 -10.46 5.22
C PHE A 101 -13.16 -10.13 6.43
N ASP A 102 -13.12 -10.95 7.48
CA ASP A 102 -13.84 -10.64 8.72
C ASP A 102 -13.21 -9.46 9.45
N ASP A 103 -11.88 -9.36 9.44
CA ASP A 103 -11.16 -8.18 9.96
C ASP A 103 -11.55 -6.91 9.19
N PHE A 104 -11.65 -6.99 7.86
CA PHE A 104 -12.08 -5.85 7.05
C PHE A 104 -13.48 -5.35 7.44
N LYS A 105 -14.43 -6.26 7.65
CA LYS A 105 -15.82 -5.93 7.99
C LYS A 105 -15.98 -5.41 9.41
N ASN A 106 -15.26 -6.00 10.37
CA ASN A 106 -15.61 -5.89 11.79
C ASN A 106 -14.57 -5.14 12.62
N GLU A 107 -13.32 -5.12 12.17
CA GLU A 107 -12.24 -4.50 12.93
C GLU A 107 -11.98 -3.08 12.42
N ASN A 108 -11.49 -2.24 13.33
CA ASN A 108 -11.12 -0.85 13.07
C ASN A 108 -9.64 -0.61 13.36
N ARG A 109 -8.80 -1.65 13.25
CA ARG A 109 -7.41 -1.61 13.70
C ARG A 109 -6.53 -0.88 12.70
N TYR A 110 -6.57 0.45 12.76
CA TYR A 110 -5.46 1.30 12.35
C TYR A 110 -4.48 1.38 13.50
N GLU A 111 -3.24 0.94 13.30
CA GLU A 111 -2.19 1.23 14.27
C GLU A 111 -1.94 2.74 14.26
N SER A 112 -1.93 3.34 15.46
CA SER A 112 -1.53 4.72 15.80
C SER A 112 -2.38 5.95 15.41
N ILE A 113 -3.56 5.85 14.79
CA ILE A 113 -4.30 7.06 14.36
C ILE A 113 -5.74 7.14 14.88
N LEU A 114 -6.04 8.18 15.67
CA LEU A 114 -7.39 8.46 16.17
C LEU A 114 -8.38 8.74 15.03
N LYS A 115 -8.05 9.63 14.08
CA LYS A 115 -9.01 10.06 13.05
C LYS A 115 -9.45 8.96 12.09
N ALA A 116 -8.50 8.20 11.51
CA ALA A 116 -8.83 7.09 10.62
C ALA A 116 -9.59 5.98 11.36
N HIS A 117 -9.24 5.71 12.62
CA HIS A 117 -9.97 4.79 13.48
C HIS A 117 -11.41 5.26 13.73
N ASP A 118 -11.60 6.53 14.09
CA ASP A 118 -12.90 7.13 14.39
C ASP A 118 -13.79 7.08 13.14
N ILE A 119 -13.29 7.53 11.99
CA ILE A 119 -14.00 7.45 10.71
C ILE A 119 -14.39 6.00 10.40
N LEU A 120 -13.45 5.06 10.49
CA LEU A 120 -13.72 3.65 10.18
C LEU A 120 -14.79 3.07 11.13
N SER A 121 -14.80 3.47 12.40
CA SER A 121 -15.78 3.02 13.40
C SER A 121 -17.21 3.48 13.11
N GLU A 122 -17.37 4.59 12.38
CA GLU A 122 -18.67 5.13 11.97
C GLU A 122 -19.20 4.51 10.67
N ILE A 123 -18.37 3.78 9.93
CA ILE A 123 -18.73 3.17 8.64
C ILE A 123 -19.22 1.73 8.88
N GLY A 124 -20.51 1.52 8.60
CA GLY A 124 -21.13 0.20 8.64
C GLY A 124 -20.62 -0.76 7.56
N GLN A 125 -20.80 -2.06 7.77
CA GLN A 125 -20.29 -3.12 6.88
C GLN A 125 -20.73 -2.95 5.42
N GLU A 126 -21.99 -2.61 5.18
CA GLU A 126 -22.51 -2.44 3.81
C GLU A 126 -21.80 -1.32 3.04
N GLU A 127 -21.52 -0.19 3.71
CA GLU A 127 -20.81 0.93 3.10
C GLU A 127 -19.34 0.57 2.82
N ARG A 128 -18.67 -0.15 3.73
CA ARG A 128 -17.31 -0.67 3.50
C ARG A 128 -17.26 -1.58 2.29
N LEU A 129 -18.19 -2.53 2.19
CA LEU A 129 -18.25 -3.47 1.06
C LEU A 129 -18.51 -2.76 -0.26
N LYS A 130 -19.35 -1.72 -0.26
CA LYS A 130 -19.60 -0.89 -1.44
C LYS A 130 -18.32 -0.20 -1.91
N ILE A 131 -17.60 0.48 -1.02
CA ILE A 131 -16.33 1.15 -1.36
C ILE A 131 -15.30 0.13 -1.85
N ALA A 132 -15.17 -1.01 -1.17
CA ALA A 132 -14.24 -2.07 -1.59
C ALA A 132 -14.58 -2.62 -2.98
N LYS A 133 -15.86 -2.82 -3.29
CA LYS A 133 -16.31 -3.29 -4.61
C LYS A 133 -15.93 -2.34 -5.74
N ASP A 134 -15.97 -1.03 -5.47
CA ASP A 134 -15.58 0.00 -6.43
C ASP A 134 -14.04 0.11 -6.57
N ALA A 135 -13.30 -0.13 -5.48
CA ALA A 135 -11.84 0.01 -5.45
C ALA A 135 -11.09 -1.20 -6.03
N LEU A 136 -11.46 -2.42 -5.64
CA LEU A 136 -10.71 -3.65 -5.97
C LEU A 136 -10.41 -3.80 -7.48
N PRO A 137 -11.35 -3.56 -8.42
CA PRO A 137 -11.05 -3.69 -9.86
C PRO A 137 -9.88 -2.81 -10.33
N ARG A 138 -9.68 -1.63 -9.72
CA ARG A 138 -8.57 -0.72 -10.04
C ARG A 138 -7.21 -1.32 -9.68
N TRP A 139 -7.17 -2.18 -8.67
CA TRP A 139 -5.95 -2.83 -8.18
C TRP A 139 -5.78 -4.27 -8.68
N SER A 140 -6.51 -4.65 -9.74
CA SER A 140 -6.48 -5.98 -10.34
C SER A 140 -5.08 -6.46 -10.76
N GLN A 141 -4.15 -5.54 -11.02
CA GLN A 141 -2.76 -5.87 -11.34
C GLN A 141 -2.04 -6.62 -10.20
N ILE A 142 -2.51 -6.55 -8.94
CA ILE A 142 -1.94 -7.32 -7.81
C ILE A 142 -1.88 -8.82 -8.13
N ASN A 143 -2.85 -9.37 -8.85
CA ASN A 143 -2.87 -10.80 -9.19
C ASN A 143 -1.78 -11.22 -10.19
N SER A 144 -1.37 -10.30 -11.07
CA SER A 144 -0.41 -10.58 -12.14
C SER A 144 0.99 -10.00 -11.90
N ILE A 145 1.17 -9.20 -10.86
CA ILE A 145 2.44 -8.54 -10.55
C ILE A 145 3.51 -9.58 -10.20
N THR A 146 4.76 -9.33 -10.59
CA THR A 146 5.90 -10.17 -10.21
C THR A 146 7.03 -9.30 -9.66
N SER A 147 8.11 -9.92 -9.18
CA SER A 147 9.28 -9.20 -8.65
C SER A 147 10.04 -8.41 -9.72
N ASP A 148 9.72 -8.61 -11.00
CA ASP A 148 10.27 -7.87 -12.13
C ASP A 148 10.01 -6.35 -12.09
N ILE A 149 8.98 -5.89 -11.36
CA ILE A 149 8.65 -4.46 -11.27
C ILE A 149 9.73 -3.61 -10.60
N ILE A 150 10.69 -4.24 -9.92
CA ILE A 150 11.88 -3.60 -9.34
C ILE A 150 13.18 -4.04 -10.03
N GLY A 151 13.10 -4.83 -11.11
CA GLY A 151 14.26 -5.49 -11.70
C GLY A 151 15.29 -4.52 -12.27
N ILE A 152 14.84 -3.40 -12.83
CA ILE A 152 15.72 -2.35 -13.36
C ILE A 152 16.49 -1.71 -12.21
N GLU A 153 15.79 -1.22 -11.18
CA GLU A 153 16.45 -0.53 -10.06
C GLU A 153 17.34 -1.47 -9.26
N MET A 154 16.93 -2.72 -9.09
CA MET A 154 17.78 -3.77 -8.53
C MET A 154 19.09 -3.93 -9.29
N SER A 155 19.03 -3.95 -10.63
CA SER A 155 20.22 -4.11 -11.48
C SER A 155 21.14 -2.90 -11.38
N GLU A 156 20.58 -1.69 -11.49
CA GLU A 156 21.33 -0.43 -11.39
C GLU A 156 22.02 -0.28 -10.03
N LEU A 157 21.32 -0.58 -8.94
CA LEU A 157 21.87 -0.51 -7.58
C LEU A 157 22.96 -1.56 -7.36
N TYR A 158 22.81 -2.76 -7.93
CA TYR A 158 23.84 -3.80 -7.88
C TYR A 158 25.12 -3.38 -8.63
N GLU A 159 24.99 -2.81 -9.84
CA GLU A 159 26.13 -2.25 -10.60
C GLU A 159 26.86 -1.15 -9.83
N GLN A 160 26.13 -0.41 -9.01
CA GLN A 160 26.64 0.66 -8.15
C GLN A 160 27.22 0.16 -6.81
N GLY A 161 27.23 -1.16 -6.57
CA GLY A 161 27.86 -1.79 -5.41
C GLY A 161 27.00 -1.85 -4.15
N VAL A 162 25.68 -1.63 -4.27
CA VAL A 162 24.73 -1.80 -3.16
C VAL A 162 24.64 -3.28 -2.77
N LYS A 163 24.65 -3.54 -1.46
CA LYS A 163 24.47 -4.89 -0.92
C LYS A 163 23.04 -5.10 -0.46
N PHE A 164 22.44 -6.22 -0.86
CA PHE A 164 21.12 -6.65 -0.39
C PHE A 164 21.26 -7.70 0.71
N MET A 165 20.25 -7.81 1.57
CA MET A 165 20.24 -8.75 2.69
C MET A 165 20.15 -10.22 2.27
N THR A 166 19.51 -10.52 1.13
CA THR A 166 19.35 -11.87 0.61
C THR A 166 19.99 -12.03 -0.77
N THR A 167 20.22 -13.29 -1.18
CA THR A 167 20.75 -13.63 -2.51
C THR A 167 20.01 -14.88 -3.05
N PRO A 168 19.17 -14.75 -4.10
CA PRO A 168 18.90 -13.51 -4.80
C PRO A 168 18.12 -12.49 -3.92
N PRO A 169 18.27 -11.18 -4.20
CA PRO A 169 17.61 -10.13 -3.43
C PRO A 169 16.07 -10.18 -3.47
N THR A 170 15.50 -10.98 -4.39
CA THR A 170 14.06 -11.10 -4.60
C THR A 170 13.41 -12.22 -3.80
N ASP A 171 14.16 -13.10 -3.13
CA ASP A 171 13.56 -14.24 -2.39
C ASP A 171 12.52 -13.78 -1.35
N LEU A 172 12.80 -12.70 -0.62
CA LEU A 172 11.85 -12.11 0.33
C LEU A 172 10.65 -11.48 -0.37
N VAL A 173 10.86 -10.96 -1.58
CA VAL A 173 9.80 -10.34 -2.39
C VAL A 173 8.85 -11.40 -2.92
N ASP A 174 9.36 -12.55 -3.35
CA ASP A 174 8.55 -13.62 -3.93
C ASP A 174 7.63 -14.26 -2.88
N GLY A 175 8.11 -14.49 -1.65
CA GLY A 175 7.25 -14.92 -0.54
C GLY A 175 6.18 -13.88 -0.18
N TYR A 176 6.57 -12.60 -0.08
CA TYR A 176 5.63 -11.50 0.14
C TYR A 176 4.58 -11.39 -0.98
N LEU A 177 4.99 -11.61 -2.23
CA LEU A 177 4.12 -11.61 -3.41
C LEU A 177 3.04 -12.69 -3.35
N GLU A 178 3.40 -13.90 -2.92
CA GLU A 178 2.44 -14.98 -2.72
C GLU A 178 1.40 -14.59 -1.67
N ASP A 179 1.84 -14.06 -0.53
CA ASP A 179 0.96 -13.63 0.55
C ASP A 179 -0.03 -12.54 0.12
N ILE A 180 0.43 -11.46 -0.53
CA ILE A 180 -0.45 -10.37 -0.95
C ILE A 180 -1.47 -10.83 -2.01
N LYS A 181 -1.09 -11.77 -2.89
CA LYS A 181 -1.99 -12.33 -3.91
C LYS A 181 -3.09 -13.17 -3.28
N VAL A 182 -2.74 -13.96 -2.27
CA VAL A 182 -3.72 -14.73 -1.48
C VAL A 182 -4.66 -13.80 -0.75
N ASN A 183 -4.14 -12.77 -0.08
CA ASN A 183 -4.95 -11.77 0.62
C ASN A 183 -5.93 -11.07 -0.35
N TYR A 184 -5.42 -10.55 -1.47
CA TYR A 184 -6.23 -9.88 -2.49
C TYR A 184 -7.31 -10.78 -3.08
N THR A 185 -6.97 -12.02 -3.43
CA THR A 185 -7.92 -13.00 -3.98
C THR A 185 -9.01 -13.38 -2.96
N THR A 186 -8.63 -13.52 -1.69
CA THR A 186 -9.57 -13.84 -0.60
C THR A 186 -10.62 -12.73 -0.45
N ILE A 187 -10.19 -11.47 -0.46
CA ILE A 187 -11.10 -10.33 -0.39
C ILE A 187 -11.96 -10.24 -1.64
N CYS A 188 -11.38 -10.34 -2.83
CA CYS A 188 -12.14 -10.24 -4.08
C CYS A 188 -13.25 -11.29 -4.14
N SER A 189 -12.97 -12.53 -3.74
CA SER A 189 -13.93 -13.63 -3.74
C SER A 189 -15.08 -13.44 -2.76
N ALA A 190 -14.91 -12.57 -1.75
CA ALA A 190 -15.92 -12.26 -0.76
C ALA A 190 -16.73 -10.98 -1.06
N VAL A 191 -16.22 -10.11 -1.94
CA VAL A 191 -16.79 -8.77 -2.24
C VAL A 191 -17.42 -8.70 -3.64
N LEU A 192 -16.81 -9.33 -4.65
CA LEU A 192 -17.21 -9.23 -6.07
C LEU A 192 -18.24 -10.29 -6.45
#